data_AF-A0A7Z8VNR5-F1
#
_entry.id   AF-A0A7Z8VNR5-F1
#
_cell.length_a   1.000
_cell.length_b   1.000
_cell.length_c   1.000
_cell.angle_alpha   90.00
_cell.angle_beta   90.00
_cell.angle_gamma   90.00
#
_symmetry.space_group_name_H-M   'P 1'
#
loop_
_entity.id
_entity.type
_entity.pdbx_description
1 polymer ?
#
loop_
_entity_poly.entity_id
_entity_poly.type
_entity_poly.pdbx_seq_one_letter_code
_entity_poly.pdbx_strand_id
1 'polypeptide(L)'
;MAQAAQMLIEIAEHFSTVPILAVTDSWFGNNGLWKPAYKAIGNRFNILSRLRCNNVLYDLPEKRKPKQRGRNKKYGQRLGSATDMAKTVQQEARFYNVNLYGKQREVSAYSRVVMLKTLKRPVQVVWVCRRTQWIAFAASHGERTRGLVVPRRRRAAVLSES
;
A
#
# COMPACT_ATOMS: atom_id res chain seq x y z
N MET A 1 -11.73 -5.14 -17.39
CA MET A 1 -11.80 -5.09 -15.91
C MET A 1 -13.10 -5.65 -15.34
N ALA A 2 -14.24 -5.58 -16.06
CA ALA A 2 -15.53 -6.07 -15.57
C ALA A 2 -15.50 -7.55 -15.14
N GLN A 3 -14.97 -8.45 -16.00
CA GLN A 3 -14.87 -9.89 -15.67
C GLN A 3 -14.05 -10.16 -14.40
N ALA A 4 -12.89 -9.53 -14.24
CA ALA A 4 -12.06 -9.70 -13.04
C ALA A 4 -12.76 -9.18 -11.77
N ALA A 5 -13.53 -8.09 -11.88
CA ALA A 5 -14.34 -7.61 -10.76
C ALA A 5 -15.44 -8.62 -10.40
N GLN A 6 -16.11 -9.19 -11.41
CA GLN A 6 -17.15 -10.19 -11.24
C GLN A 6 -16.63 -11.45 -10.54
N MET A 7 -15.48 -11.98 -10.97
CA MET A 7 -14.84 -13.13 -10.31
C MET A 7 -14.51 -12.85 -8.84
N LEU A 8 -14.04 -11.64 -8.51
CA LEU A 8 -13.79 -11.25 -7.12
C LEU A 8 -15.08 -11.16 -6.30
N ILE A 9 -16.18 -10.73 -6.91
CA ILE A 9 -17.49 -10.64 -6.26
C ILE A 9 -18.03 -12.03 -5.96
N GLU A 10 -17.97 -12.97 -6.91
CA GLU A 10 -18.42 -14.35 -6.72
C GLU A 10 -17.65 -15.06 -5.59
N ILE A 11 -16.33 -14.89 -5.55
CA ILE A 11 -15.50 -15.38 -4.43
C ILE A 11 -15.95 -14.72 -3.11
N ALA A 12 -16.25 -13.42 -3.14
CA ALA A 12 -16.64 -12.67 -1.95
C ALA A 12 -18.03 -12.99 -1.40
N GLU A 13 -18.93 -13.45 -2.26
CA GLU A 13 -20.25 -13.95 -1.92
C GLU A 13 -20.13 -15.33 -1.26
N HIS A 14 -19.29 -16.21 -1.81
CA HIS A 14 -19.00 -17.50 -1.19
C HIS A 14 -18.35 -17.37 0.20
N PHE A 15 -17.42 -16.42 0.37
CA PHE A 15 -16.78 -16.10 1.64
C PHE A 15 -17.34 -14.80 2.26
N SER A 16 -18.65 -14.77 2.51
CA SER A 16 -19.40 -13.56 2.90
C SER A 16 -18.94 -12.88 4.20
N THR A 17 -18.30 -13.61 5.11
CA THR A 17 -17.85 -13.09 6.42
C THR A 17 -16.37 -12.73 6.46
N VAL A 18 -15.58 -13.15 5.47
CA VAL A 18 -14.11 -13.04 5.51
C VAL A 18 -13.66 -11.76 4.79
N PRO A 19 -12.64 -11.04 5.31
CA PRO A 19 -11.97 -9.97 4.57
C PRO A 19 -11.23 -10.52 3.34
N ILE A 20 -11.29 -9.79 2.23
CA ILE A 20 -10.70 -10.22 0.96
C ILE A 20 -9.57 -9.28 0.59
N LEU A 21 -8.39 -9.83 0.38
CA LEU A 21 -7.23 -9.12 -0.14
C LEU A 21 -6.92 -9.61 -1.55
N ALA A 22 -7.24 -8.79 -2.55
CA ALA A 22 -6.79 -9.04 -3.92
C ALA A 22 -5.34 -8.61 -4.09
N VAL A 23 -4.47 -9.56 -4.41
CA VAL A 23 -3.07 -9.28 -4.78
C VAL A 23 -2.99 -9.21 -6.30
N THR A 24 -2.59 -8.05 -6.83
CA THR A 24 -2.63 -7.79 -8.27
C THR A 24 -1.32 -7.20 -8.80
N ASP A 25 -1.13 -7.30 -10.11
CA ASP A 25 -0.12 -6.50 -10.79
C ASP A 25 -0.59 -5.03 -10.97
N SER A 26 0.28 -4.21 -11.56
CA SER A 26 0.02 -2.79 -11.82
C SER A 26 -1.08 -2.52 -12.86
N TRP A 27 -1.43 -3.50 -13.69
CA TRP A 27 -2.51 -3.38 -14.67
C TRP A 27 -3.86 -3.37 -13.98
N PHE A 28 -4.05 -4.23 -12.98
CA PHE A 28 -5.29 -4.37 -12.23
C PHE A 28 -5.42 -3.42 -11.03
N GLY A 29 -4.31 -2.83 -10.55
CA GLY A 29 -4.25 -1.87 -9.43
C GLY A 29 -4.86 -0.48 -9.71
N ASN A 30 -6.06 -0.41 -10.27
CA ASN A 30 -6.72 0.83 -10.66
C ASN A 30 -8.22 0.85 -10.31
N ASN A 31 -8.83 2.02 -10.46
CA ASN A 31 -10.23 2.26 -10.10
C ASN A 31 -11.23 1.49 -10.98
N GLY A 32 -10.83 0.99 -12.14
CA GLY A 32 -11.64 0.13 -13.01
C GLY A 32 -11.90 -1.25 -12.41
N LEU A 33 -10.95 -1.81 -11.65
CA LEU A 33 -11.18 -3.03 -10.86
C LEU A 33 -11.73 -2.69 -9.47
N TRP A 34 -11.10 -1.72 -8.79
CA TRP A 34 -11.41 -1.44 -7.40
C TRP A 34 -12.84 -0.94 -7.18
N LYS A 35 -13.33 -0.01 -8.01
CA LYS A 35 -14.66 0.60 -7.83
C LYS A 35 -15.81 -0.43 -7.92
N PRO A 36 -15.91 -1.29 -8.95
CA PRO A 36 -16.99 -2.28 -9.02
C PRO A 36 -16.88 -3.32 -7.90
N ALA A 37 -15.68 -3.86 -7.63
CA ALA A 37 -15.49 -4.84 -6.55
C ALA A 37 -15.85 -4.25 -5.18
N TYR A 38 -15.39 -3.04 -4.88
CA TYR A 38 -15.73 -2.37 -3.61
C TYR A 38 -17.21 -1.99 -3.50
N LYS A 39 -17.90 -1.70 -4.61
CA LYS A 39 -19.34 -1.41 -4.59
C LYS A 39 -20.16 -2.62 -4.11
N ALA A 40 -19.76 -3.83 -4.50
CA ALA A 40 -20.44 -5.06 -4.12
C ALA A 40 -19.96 -5.62 -2.77
N ILE A 41 -18.64 -5.63 -2.53
CA ILE A 41 -18.03 -6.29 -1.35
C ILE A 41 -17.92 -5.34 -0.15
N GLY A 42 -17.88 -4.03 -0.38
CA GLY A 42 -17.75 -3.00 0.64
C GLY A 42 -16.41 -3.03 1.37
N ASN A 43 -16.44 -2.72 2.67
CA ASN A 43 -15.25 -2.55 3.52
C ASN A 43 -14.43 -3.82 3.73
N ARG A 44 -14.94 -4.98 3.32
CA ARG A 44 -14.19 -6.24 3.35
C ARG A 44 -13.14 -6.33 2.23
N PHE A 45 -13.27 -5.53 1.18
CA PHE A 45 -12.39 -5.60 0.02
C PHE A 45 -11.17 -4.68 0.13
N ASN A 46 -10.00 -5.29 0.07
CA ASN A 46 -8.71 -4.64 0.02
C ASN A 46 -7.95 -5.07 -1.23
N ILE A 47 -7.12 -4.17 -1.76
CA ILE A 47 -6.23 -4.46 -2.88
C ILE A 47 -4.78 -4.14 -2.50
N LEU A 48 -3.89 -5.07 -2.81
CA LEU A 48 -2.44 -4.90 -2.77
C LEU A 48 -1.92 -5.06 -4.21
N SER A 49 -1.43 -3.98 -4.78
CA SER A 49 -0.96 -3.97 -6.16
C SER A 49 0.51 -3.58 -6.22
N ARG A 50 1.26 -4.16 -7.17
CA ARG A 50 2.52 -3.54 -7.61
C ARG A 50 2.21 -2.15 -8.20
N LEU A 51 3.04 -1.16 -7.88
CA LEU A 51 2.94 0.20 -8.41
C LEU A 51 3.93 0.36 -9.57
N ARG A 52 3.48 0.94 -10.69
CA ARG A 52 4.36 1.22 -11.84
C ARG A 52 5.33 2.36 -11.49
N CYS A 53 6.56 2.27 -12.00
CA CYS A 53 7.63 3.21 -11.68
C CYS A 53 7.30 4.67 -12.08
N ASN A 54 6.60 4.86 -13.19
CA ASN A 54 6.20 6.18 -13.69
C ASN A 54 4.88 6.72 -13.08
N ASN A 55 4.27 6.00 -12.13
CA ASN A 55 3.04 6.49 -11.50
C ASN A 55 3.33 7.75 -10.67
N VAL A 56 2.58 8.82 -10.93
CA VAL A 56 2.68 10.07 -10.20
C VAL A 56 1.92 9.97 -8.88
N LEU A 57 2.61 10.33 -7.79
CA LEU A 57 2.10 10.35 -6.44
C LEU A 57 1.75 11.76 -6.02
N TYR A 58 0.68 11.88 -5.24
CA TYR A 58 0.20 13.14 -4.68
C TYR A 58 0.09 13.01 -3.17
N ASP A 59 0.30 14.11 -2.46
CA ASP A 59 -0.02 14.16 -1.04
C ASP A 59 -1.54 14.12 -0.81
N LEU A 60 -1.93 13.93 0.44
CA LEU A 60 -3.31 14.07 0.88
C LEU A 60 -3.78 15.52 0.63
N PRO A 61 -5.05 15.70 0.23
CA PRO A 61 -5.59 17.05 0.04
C PRO A 61 -5.59 17.81 1.37
N GLU A 62 -5.14 19.07 1.33
CA GLU A 62 -5.19 19.97 2.48
C GLU A 62 -6.62 20.15 3.00
N LYS A 63 -6.75 20.35 4.32
CA LYS A 63 -8.04 20.67 4.93
C LYS A 63 -8.56 21.99 4.35
N ARG A 64 -9.86 22.02 4.07
CA ARG A 64 -10.53 23.20 3.52
C ARG A 64 -10.47 24.37 4.49
N LYS A 65 -10.22 25.56 3.99
CA LYS A 65 -10.32 26.79 4.77
C LYS A 65 -11.80 27.21 4.93
N PRO A 66 -12.22 27.75 6.08
CA PRO A 66 -13.57 28.27 6.24
C PRO A 66 -13.91 29.28 5.13
N LYS A 67 -15.15 29.22 4.61
CA LYS A 67 -15.68 30.09 3.53
C LYS A 67 -14.99 29.98 2.16
N GLN A 68 -14.07 29.03 1.95
CA GLN A 68 -13.44 28.80 0.65
C GLN A 68 -14.50 28.41 -0.39
N ARG A 69 -14.56 29.11 -1.55
CA ARG A 69 -15.49 28.79 -2.64
C ARG A 69 -14.99 27.59 -3.48
N GLY A 70 -15.92 26.83 -4.07
CA GLY A 70 -15.62 25.75 -5.03
C GLY A 70 -15.59 24.33 -4.45
N ARG A 71 -15.34 23.35 -5.34
CA ARG A 71 -15.27 21.91 -5.02
C ARG A 71 -14.00 21.60 -4.23
N ASN A 72 -14.10 20.66 -3.28
CA ASN A 72 -12.95 20.20 -2.51
C ASN A 72 -11.84 19.66 -3.43
N LYS A 73 -10.59 20.05 -3.14
CA LYS A 73 -9.42 19.49 -3.82
C LYS A 73 -9.38 17.98 -3.56
N LYS A 74 -9.16 17.21 -4.63
CA LYS A 74 -9.05 15.75 -4.54
C LYS A 74 -7.63 15.27 -4.28
N TYR A 75 -6.63 16.07 -4.68
CA TYR A 75 -5.22 15.72 -4.60
C TYR A 75 -4.49 16.86 -3.90
N GLY A 76 -3.51 16.53 -3.06
CA GLY A 76 -2.57 17.48 -2.49
C GLY A 76 -1.44 17.80 -3.47
N GLN A 77 -0.29 18.20 -2.91
CA GLN A 77 0.90 18.54 -3.69
C GLN A 77 1.43 17.33 -4.48
N ARG A 78 1.98 17.58 -5.67
CA ARG A 78 2.61 16.53 -6.46
C ARG A 78 3.95 16.15 -5.81
N LEU A 79 4.12 14.88 -5.44
CA LEU A 79 5.33 14.37 -4.81
C LEU A 79 6.39 13.89 -5.82
N GLY A 80 5.98 13.63 -7.06
CA GLY A 80 6.83 13.07 -8.11
C GLY A 80 6.35 11.71 -8.59
N SER A 81 7.14 11.04 -9.43
CA SER A 81 6.87 9.64 -9.79
C SER A 81 7.31 8.68 -8.67
N ALA A 82 6.86 7.41 -8.74
CA ALA A 82 7.34 6.38 -7.81
C ALA A 82 8.86 6.20 -7.88
N THR A 83 9.47 6.41 -9.06
CA THR A 83 10.93 6.44 -9.26
C THR A 83 11.59 7.62 -8.57
N ASP A 84 11.04 8.82 -8.72
CA ASP A 84 11.61 10.03 -8.09
C ASP A 84 11.60 9.87 -6.56
N MET A 85 10.48 9.39 -6.04
CA MET A 85 10.32 9.07 -4.62
C MET A 85 11.25 7.95 -4.18
N ALA A 86 11.52 6.94 -5.00
CA ALA A 86 12.43 5.85 -4.63
C ALA A 86 13.86 6.35 -4.30
N LYS A 87 14.32 7.41 -4.99
CA LYS A 87 15.64 8.01 -4.75
C LYS A 87 15.70 8.74 -3.40
N THR A 88 14.62 9.40 -3.00
CA THR A 88 14.56 10.17 -1.75
C THR A 88 14.32 9.25 -0.54
N VAL A 89 13.40 8.30 -0.66
CA VAL A 89 12.99 7.42 0.44
C VAL A 89 14.02 6.36 0.80
N GLN A 90 15.03 6.13 -0.04
CA GLN A 90 16.10 5.17 0.24
C GLN A 90 16.89 5.54 1.49
N GLN A 91 17.07 6.85 1.77
CA GLN A 91 17.75 7.34 2.96
C GLN A 91 16.90 7.21 4.23
N GLU A 92 15.58 7.28 4.09
CA GLU A 92 14.62 7.14 5.20
C GLU A 92 14.15 5.68 5.41
N ALA A 93 14.64 4.75 4.59
CA ALA A 93 14.22 3.36 4.63
C ALA A 93 14.73 2.66 5.90
N ARG A 94 13.85 1.89 6.54
CA ARG A 94 14.21 1.07 7.70
C ARG A 94 14.60 -0.32 7.26
N PHE A 95 15.59 -0.92 7.91
CA PHE A 95 16.00 -2.31 7.65
C PHE A 95 15.09 -3.29 8.39
N TYR A 96 14.73 -4.37 7.72
CA TYR A 96 13.90 -5.46 8.21
C TYR A 96 14.54 -6.79 7.87
N ASN A 97 14.58 -7.70 8.83
CA ASN A 97 14.93 -9.09 8.59
C ASN A 97 13.65 -9.88 8.30
N VAL A 98 13.56 -10.40 7.07
CA VAL A 98 12.42 -11.19 6.61
C VAL A 98 12.89 -12.60 6.26
N ASN A 99 12.07 -13.59 6.64
CA ASN A 99 12.31 -14.96 6.21
C ASN A 99 11.74 -15.14 4.80
N LEU A 100 12.62 -15.14 3.79
CA LEU A 100 12.27 -15.39 2.39
C LEU A 100 12.72 -16.79 2.02
N TYR A 101 11.75 -17.69 1.81
CA TYR A 101 11.99 -19.08 1.43
C TYR A 101 12.93 -19.83 2.38
N GLY A 102 12.71 -19.68 3.69
CA GLY A 102 13.52 -20.32 4.74
C GLY A 102 14.85 -19.62 5.03
N LYS A 103 15.20 -18.55 4.30
CA LYS A 103 16.43 -17.78 4.50
C LYS A 103 16.13 -16.41 5.08
N GLN A 104 16.84 -16.04 6.14
CA GLN A 104 16.83 -14.67 6.65
C GLN A 104 17.48 -13.74 5.62
N ARG A 105 16.75 -12.71 5.21
CA ARG A 105 17.21 -11.69 4.28
C ARG A 105 16.94 -10.32 4.88
N GLU A 106 17.97 -9.49 4.90
CA GLU A 106 17.82 -8.09 5.22
C GLU A 106 17.25 -7.35 4.01
N VAL A 107 16.19 -6.59 4.24
CA VAL A 107 15.48 -5.80 3.23
C VAL A 107 15.19 -4.43 3.83
N SER A 108 15.43 -3.35 3.10
CA SER A 108 15.03 -2.02 3.55
C SER A 108 13.67 -1.63 2.96
N ALA A 109 12.81 -1.03 3.77
CA ALA A 109 11.51 -0.56 3.32
C ALA A 109 11.11 0.78 3.93
N TYR A 110 10.42 1.57 3.12
CA TYR A 110 9.81 2.83 3.51
C TYR A 110 8.34 2.82 3.13
N SER A 111 7.48 3.42 3.96
CA SER A 111 6.06 3.52 3.65
C SER A 111 5.53 4.92 3.85
N ARG A 112 4.69 5.39 2.94
CA ARG A 112 3.99 6.68 3.03
C ARG A 112 2.56 6.55 2.52
N VAL A 113 1.63 7.22 3.20
CA VAL A 113 0.25 7.35 2.72
C VAL A 113 0.20 8.46 1.68
N VAL A 114 -0.29 8.16 0.48
CA VAL A 114 -0.36 9.08 -0.65
C VAL A 114 -1.69 8.94 -1.38
N MET A 115 -2.09 9.98 -2.11
CA MET A 115 -3.18 9.92 -3.06
C MET A 115 -2.71 9.39 -4.41
N LEU A 116 -3.32 8.30 -4.87
CA LEU A 116 -3.11 7.77 -6.23
C LEU A 116 -4.20 8.25 -7.19
N LYS A 117 -3.80 8.75 -8.36
CA LYS A 117 -4.75 9.08 -9.44
C LYS A 117 -5.47 7.86 -10.01
N THR A 118 -4.78 6.72 -10.10
CA THR A 118 -5.33 5.48 -10.67
C THR A 118 -6.45 4.91 -9.81
N LEU A 119 -6.32 4.96 -8.48
CA LEU A 119 -7.30 4.48 -7.52
C LEU A 119 -8.21 5.57 -6.95
N LYS A 120 -7.88 6.85 -7.18
CA LYS A 120 -8.68 8.02 -6.76
C LYS A 120 -8.91 8.13 -5.24
N ARG A 121 -8.07 7.49 -4.43
CA ARG A 121 -8.20 7.35 -2.97
C ARG A 121 -6.82 7.33 -2.28
N PRO A 122 -6.76 7.56 -0.96
CA PRO A 122 -5.53 7.38 -0.21
C PRO A 122 -5.15 5.90 -0.18
N VAL A 123 -3.86 5.63 -0.37
CA VAL A 123 -3.27 4.30 -0.29
C VAL A 123 -1.96 4.38 0.48
N GLN A 124 -1.59 3.29 1.14
CA GLN A 124 -0.25 3.14 1.68
C GLN A 124 0.66 2.64 0.56
N VAL A 125 1.62 3.45 0.15
CA VAL A 125 2.67 3.02 -0.77
C VAL A 125 3.88 2.58 0.05
N VAL A 126 4.36 1.38 -0.23
CA VAL A 126 5.54 0.78 0.40
C VAL A 126 6.60 0.60 -0.67
N TRP A 127 7.73 1.27 -0.50
CA TRP A 127 8.93 1.04 -1.29
C TRP A 127 9.78 0.01 -0.58
N VAL A 128 10.08 -1.07 -1.29
CA VAL A 128 10.99 -2.12 -0.86
C VAL A 128 12.28 -1.92 -1.64
N CYS A 129 13.32 -1.46 -0.94
CA CYS A 129 14.63 -1.20 -1.48
C CYS A 129 15.53 -2.43 -1.28
N ARG A 130 16.22 -2.82 -2.35
CA ARG A 130 17.31 -3.79 -2.37
C ARG A 130 18.60 -3.07 -2.76
N ARG A 131 19.74 -3.77 -2.74
CA ARG A 131 21.06 -3.20 -3.05
C ARG A 131 21.08 -2.39 -4.36
N THR A 132 20.45 -2.91 -5.43
CA THR A 132 20.51 -2.31 -6.78
C THR A 132 19.13 -2.04 -7.40
N GLN A 133 18.06 -2.45 -6.74
CA GLN A 133 16.71 -2.40 -7.28
C GLN A 133 15.71 -1.99 -6.21
N TRP A 134 14.58 -1.43 -6.63
CA TRP A 134 13.48 -1.11 -5.74
C TRP A 134 12.16 -1.57 -6.37
N ILE A 135 11.19 -1.89 -5.52
CA ILE A 135 9.84 -2.25 -5.93
C ILE A 135 8.88 -1.44 -5.08
N ALA A 136 7.88 -0.82 -5.69
CA ALA A 136 6.82 -0.13 -4.98
C ALA A 136 5.53 -0.97 -5.00
N PHE A 137 4.86 -1.04 -3.86
CA PHE A 137 3.54 -1.64 -3.69
C PHE A 137 2.56 -0.58 -3.19
N ALA A 138 1.30 -0.67 -3.61
CA ALA A 138 0.22 0.18 -3.14
C ALA A 138 -0.86 -0.70 -2.49
N ALA A 139 -1.17 -0.41 -1.23
CA ALA A 139 -2.21 -1.07 -0.47
C ALA A 139 -3.37 -0.12 -0.19
N SER A 140 -4.60 -0.54 -0.45
CA SER A 140 -5.80 0.27 -0.19
C SER A 140 -6.24 0.26 1.27
N HIS A 141 -5.56 -0.49 2.14
CA HIS A 141 -5.92 -0.63 3.54
C HIS A 141 -5.48 0.62 4.33
N GLY A 142 -6.20 1.74 4.18
CA GLY A 142 -6.08 2.88 5.08
C GLY A 142 -6.78 2.57 6.40
N GLU A 143 -6.03 2.56 7.51
CA GLU A 143 -6.53 2.66 8.90
C GLU A 143 -6.96 1.39 9.69
N ARG A 144 -6.32 0.22 9.53
CA ARG A 144 -6.29 -0.78 10.65
C ARG A 144 -4.90 -1.22 11.10
N THR A 145 -3.85 -0.82 10.41
CA THR A 145 -2.46 -1.16 10.80
C THR A 145 -1.81 -0.05 11.62
N ARG A 146 -2.50 0.45 12.66
CA ARG A 146 -1.78 0.94 13.86
C ARG A 146 -1.21 -0.21 14.70
N GLY A 147 -1.46 -1.46 14.32
CA GLY A 147 -1.07 -2.67 15.07
C GLY A 147 -0.09 -3.62 14.41
N LEU A 148 0.43 -3.37 13.20
CA LEU A 148 1.59 -4.12 12.69
C LEU A 148 2.88 -3.46 13.17
N VAL A 149 2.96 -3.32 14.49
CA VAL A 149 4.22 -3.55 15.20
C VAL A 149 4.56 -5.01 14.89
N VAL A 150 5.44 -5.22 13.90
CA VAL A 150 6.17 -6.49 13.78
C VAL A 150 6.73 -6.78 15.17
N PRO A 151 6.49 -7.98 15.73
CA PRO A 151 6.74 -8.23 17.15
C PRO A 151 8.16 -7.82 17.49
N ARG A 152 8.30 -6.94 18.50
CA ARG A 152 9.57 -6.74 19.21
C ARG A 152 9.98 -8.12 19.71
N ARG A 153 10.88 -8.81 18.98
CA ARG A 153 11.59 -9.94 19.56
C ARG A 153 12.29 -9.40 20.80
N ARG A 154 11.82 -9.84 21.97
CA ARG A 154 12.61 -9.74 23.20
C ARG A 154 13.99 -10.28 22.84
N ARG A 155 15.02 -9.46 23.04
CA ARG A 155 16.40 -9.98 23.13
C ARG A 155 16.34 -11.11 24.15
N ALA A 156 16.58 -12.34 23.70
CA ALA A 156 17.09 -13.35 24.62
C ALA A 156 18.43 -12.79 25.08
N ALA A 157 18.47 -12.33 26.33
CA ALA A 157 19.73 -12.10 27.01
C ALA A 157 20.44 -13.45 27.04
N VAL A 158 21.62 -13.46 26.43
CA VAL A 158 22.65 -14.45 26.70
C VAL A 158 22.98 -14.32 28.19
N LEU A 159 22.84 -15.42 28.92
CA LEU A 159 23.64 -15.69 30.10
C LEU A 159 24.33 -17.03 29.82
N SER A 160 25.57 -16.93 29.34
CA SER A 160 26.62 -17.89 29.62
C SER A 160 27.13 -17.69 31.04
N GLU A 161 27.90 -18.67 31.53
CA GLU A 161 28.53 -18.82 32.87
C GLU A 161 27.67 -19.69 33.80
N SER A 162 28.11 -20.85 34.31
CA SER A 162 29.42 -21.54 34.31
C SER A 162 29.17 -23.04 34.50
#